data_AF-A0A957V5J8-F1
#
_entry.id   AF-A0A957V5J8-F1
#
_cell.length_a   1.000
_cell.length_b   1.000
_cell.length_c   1.000
_cell.angle_alpha   90.00
_cell.angle_beta   90.00
_cell.angle_gamma   90.00
#
_symmetry.space_group_name_H-M   'P 1'
#
loop_
_entity.id
_entity.type
_entity.pdbx_description
1 polymer ?
#
loop_
_entity_poly.entity_id
_entity_poly.type
_entity_poly.pdbx_seq_one_letter_code
_entity_poly.pdbx_strand_id
1 'polypeptide(L)'
;MIGRILTVLALASVVLFAIVSPSPADAQPRGIDKINHVIIFYLENRTVDNLYSLMPGVNGVKSPGGAITQVDRDGKPYETLPRVLVSLEYAGLGKPIDTLPGLPDPRFPAGLPNAPYMIDQFVPNNVLVNTPVHRFYEHQLQMNNGKMDKYVAWTDSGGQPMGYYDTTKLPLYPYAREYAFADNFFTAAFGGSWLNHMWLVCACTPPWPNAPKEFVSQPQFDAEGKLIGIDDNENWVVSPDGYAINTGVDSFYPPHGSLPDDQRLPPIELPTIGDRLSAAGISWTEYNGSWDDALDGAVAQPIPFIPMPPLSSHGYFKPYGPGMPGRDHLKDAQWFVPDLINGNLSAVTILKPSPQFDEHAGYSVLETAEKHALLLIQAVMLSQYW
;
A
#
# COMPACT_ATOMS: atom_id res chain seq x y z
N MET A 1 -76.29 27.79 -69.68
CA MET A 1 -76.29 28.90 -68.71
C MET A 1 -76.02 28.32 -67.33
N ILE A 2 -74.96 28.80 -66.65
CA ILE A 2 -74.71 28.72 -65.19
C ILE A 2 -74.50 27.28 -64.67
N GLY A 3 -73.36 26.82 -64.15
CA GLY A 3 -72.30 27.47 -63.38
C GLY A 3 -72.28 26.86 -61.97
N ARG A 4 -71.18 26.17 -61.62
CA ARG A 4 -70.54 26.03 -60.28
C ARG A 4 -70.15 24.59 -59.88
N ILE A 5 -68.83 24.42 -59.80
CA ILE A 5 -68.00 23.95 -58.67
C ILE A 5 -68.41 22.61 -58.02
N LEU A 6 -67.51 21.62 -58.13
CA LEU A 6 -67.06 20.82 -56.98
C LEU A 6 -65.69 20.19 -57.29
N THR A 7 -64.67 20.80 -56.71
CA THR A 7 -63.34 20.22 -56.54
C THR A 7 -63.37 19.41 -55.24
N VAL A 8 -63.13 18.11 -55.29
CA VAL A 8 -62.78 17.30 -54.11
C VAL A 8 -61.54 16.49 -54.47
N LEU A 9 -60.41 16.88 -53.87
CA LEU A 9 -59.16 16.14 -53.91
C LEU A 9 -59.32 14.81 -53.15
N ALA A 10 -58.89 13.72 -53.77
CA ALA A 10 -58.67 12.45 -53.09
C ALA A 10 -57.47 12.56 -52.15
N LEU A 11 -57.67 12.35 -50.84
CA LEU A 11 -56.57 12.10 -49.90
C LEU A 11 -55.98 10.72 -50.20
N ALA A 12 -54.75 10.67 -50.68
CA ALA A 12 -53.92 9.48 -50.67
C ALA A 12 -53.20 9.40 -49.32
N SER A 13 -53.68 8.52 -48.43
CA SER A 13 -53.00 8.17 -47.18
C SER A 13 -51.79 7.29 -47.51
N VAL A 14 -50.60 7.86 -47.57
CA VAL A 14 -49.35 7.10 -47.62
C VAL A 14 -49.02 6.65 -46.20
N VAL A 15 -49.29 5.39 -45.89
CA VAL A 15 -48.78 4.72 -44.68
C VAL A 15 -47.31 4.42 -44.94
N LEU A 16 -46.40 5.25 -44.42
CA LEU A 16 -44.99 4.89 -44.31
C LEU A 16 -44.87 3.81 -43.22
N PHE A 17 -44.68 2.56 -43.63
CA PHE A 17 -44.06 1.57 -42.76
C PHE A 17 -42.59 1.98 -42.58
N ALA A 18 -42.31 2.68 -41.49
CA ALA A 18 -40.94 2.81 -41.00
C ALA A 18 -40.47 1.41 -40.63
N ILE A 19 -39.51 0.88 -41.40
CA ILE A 19 -38.76 -0.31 -41.02
C ILE A 19 -37.93 0.12 -39.81
N VAL A 20 -38.45 -0.10 -38.61
CA VAL A 20 -37.66 -0.01 -37.39
C VAL A 20 -36.71 -1.20 -37.42
N SER A 21 -35.51 -0.99 -37.98
CA SER A 21 -34.40 -1.90 -37.75
C SER A 21 -34.25 -2.04 -36.23
N PRO A 22 -34.25 -3.25 -35.66
CA PRO A 22 -33.94 -3.40 -34.25
C PRO A 22 -32.56 -2.78 -34.04
N SER A 23 -32.47 -1.80 -33.12
CA SER A 23 -31.18 -1.38 -32.59
C SER A 23 -30.44 -2.65 -32.19
N PRO A 24 -29.14 -2.79 -32.51
CA PRO A 24 -28.37 -3.92 -32.00
C PRO A 24 -28.57 -3.92 -30.49
N ALA A 25 -29.14 -5.00 -29.96
CA ALA A 25 -29.22 -5.16 -28.51
C ALA A 25 -27.79 -4.98 -28.01
N ASP A 26 -27.55 -3.95 -27.18
CA ASP A 26 -26.24 -3.74 -26.57
C ASP A 26 -25.81 -5.07 -25.98
N ALA A 27 -24.70 -5.60 -26.49
CA ALA A 27 -24.18 -6.86 -26.01
C ALA A 27 -23.98 -6.69 -24.50
N GLN A 28 -24.63 -7.55 -23.71
CA GLN A 28 -24.43 -7.57 -22.26
C GLN A 28 -22.93 -7.49 -21.97
N PRO A 29 -22.46 -6.51 -21.16
CA PRO A 29 -21.04 -6.32 -20.93
C PRO A 29 -20.42 -7.64 -20.47
N ARG A 30 -19.23 -7.99 -20.96
CA ARG A 30 -18.57 -9.25 -20.65
C ARG A 30 -17.30 -8.98 -19.85
N GLY A 31 -17.04 -9.83 -18.86
CA GLY A 31 -15.81 -9.72 -18.05
C GLY A 31 -15.70 -8.36 -17.37
N ILE A 32 -14.55 -7.70 -17.54
CA ILE A 32 -14.24 -6.42 -16.91
C ILE A 32 -15.19 -5.29 -17.33
N ASP A 33 -15.84 -5.40 -18.50
CA ASP A 33 -16.77 -4.38 -19.00
C ASP A 33 -18.03 -4.26 -18.12
N LYS A 34 -18.27 -5.22 -17.21
CA LYS A 34 -19.34 -5.14 -16.20
C LYS A 34 -18.98 -4.26 -15.00
N ILE A 35 -17.70 -3.91 -14.85
CA ILE A 35 -17.21 -3.20 -13.67
C ILE A 35 -17.22 -1.71 -13.96
N ASN A 36 -18.13 -1.00 -13.28
CA ASN A 36 -18.20 0.47 -13.35
C ASN A 36 -17.35 1.15 -12.28
N HIS A 37 -17.08 0.45 -11.17
CA HIS A 37 -16.30 0.97 -10.05
C HIS A 37 -15.17 0.02 -9.66
N VAL A 38 -13.97 0.56 -9.50
CA VAL A 38 -12.81 -0.13 -8.94
C VAL A 38 -12.43 0.59 -7.65
N ILE A 39 -12.52 -0.13 -6.53
CA ILE A 39 -12.15 0.38 -5.21
C ILE A 39 -10.93 -0.39 -4.72
N ILE A 40 -9.83 0.32 -4.47
CA ILE A 40 -8.55 -0.24 -4.04
C ILE A 40 -8.36 0.13 -2.56
N PHE A 41 -8.51 -0.86 -1.68
CA PHE A 41 -8.10 -0.73 -0.28
C PHE A 41 -6.61 -1.07 -0.16
N TYR A 42 -5.78 -0.06 0.11
CA TYR A 42 -4.33 -0.19 0.16
C TYR A 42 -3.84 -0.27 1.60
N LEU A 43 -3.49 -1.48 2.04
CA LEU A 43 -3.01 -1.80 3.40
C LEU A 43 -1.47 -1.92 3.42
N GLU A 44 -0.88 -2.11 4.59
CA GLU A 44 0.56 -1.96 4.81
C GLU A 44 1.23 -3.21 5.40
N ASN A 45 2.41 -3.51 4.85
CA ASN A 45 3.54 -4.13 5.53
C ASN A 45 3.31 -5.52 6.13
N ARG A 46 2.50 -6.33 5.43
CA ARG A 46 2.27 -7.75 5.72
C ARG A 46 2.52 -8.61 4.49
N THR A 47 3.32 -9.66 4.63
CA THR A 47 3.52 -10.64 3.55
C THR A 47 2.40 -11.67 3.52
N VAL A 48 2.22 -12.32 2.37
CA VAL A 48 1.30 -13.48 2.26
C VAL A 48 1.70 -14.57 3.27
N ASP A 49 2.99 -14.84 3.45
CA ASP A 49 3.46 -15.81 4.42
C ASP A 49 3.15 -15.41 5.87
N ASN A 50 3.13 -14.11 6.18
CA ASN A 50 2.81 -13.63 7.53
C ASN A 50 1.33 -13.84 7.88
N LEU A 51 0.41 -13.63 6.95
CA LEU A 51 -1.04 -13.64 7.23
C LEU A 51 -1.76 -14.89 6.72
N TYR A 52 -1.49 -15.30 5.49
CA TYR A 52 -2.31 -16.27 4.75
C TYR A 52 -1.61 -17.62 4.51
N SER A 53 -0.48 -17.85 5.17
CA SER A 53 0.33 -19.08 5.11
C SER A 53 -0.44 -20.39 5.29
N LEU A 54 -1.51 -20.39 6.08
CA LEU A 54 -2.29 -21.59 6.39
C LEU A 54 -3.58 -21.70 5.57
N MET A 55 -3.83 -20.75 4.66
CA MET A 55 -4.96 -20.83 3.76
C MET A 55 -4.77 -21.99 2.77
N PRO A 56 -5.76 -22.90 2.63
CA PRO A 56 -5.64 -24.00 1.69
C PRO A 56 -5.46 -23.51 0.25
N GLY A 57 -4.40 -23.99 -0.41
CA GLY A 57 -4.07 -23.64 -1.80
C GLY A 57 -3.00 -22.55 -1.94
N VAL A 58 -2.64 -21.85 -0.86
CA VAL A 58 -1.59 -20.82 -0.88
C VAL A 58 -0.19 -21.43 -0.78
N ASN A 59 0.76 -20.83 -1.49
CA ASN A 59 2.20 -21.08 -1.36
C ASN A 59 2.76 -20.57 -0.01
N GLY A 60 2.34 -21.18 1.12
CA GLY A 60 2.71 -20.74 2.47
C GLY A 60 3.83 -21.54 3.13
N VAL A 61 4.03 -21.32 4.44
CA VAL A 61 5.10 -21.96 5.26
C VAL A 61 5.12 -23.49 5.29
N LYS A 62 4.03 -24.16 4.86
CA LYS A 62 3.95 -25.62 4.74
C LYS A 62 4.23 -26.15 3.33
N SER A 63 4.39 -25.28 2.35
CA SER A 63 4.70 -25.64 0.96
C SER A 63 6.18 -25.98 0.79
N PRO A 64 6.57 -26.71 -0.27
CA PRO A 64 7.97 -26.95 -0.58
C PRO A 64 8.74 -25.63 -0.70
N GLY A 65 9.79 -25.46 0.10
CA GLY A 65 10.55 -24.20 0.15
C GLY A 65 9.96 -23.11 1.04
N GLY A 66 8.81 -23.34 1.71
CA GLY A 66 8.20 -22.38 2.64
C GLY A 66 8.87 -22.32 4.03
N ALA A 67 9.80 -23.23 4.32
CA ALA A 67 10.56 -23.26 5.56
C ALA A 67 12.07 -23.26 5.26
N ILE A 68 12.64 -22.06 5.10
CA ILE A 68 14.04 -21.86 4.78
C ILE A 68 14.83 -21.58 6.07
N THR A 69 15.85 -22.39 6.32
CA THR A 69 16.79 -22.19 7.42
C THR A 69 17.50 -20.85 7.25
N GLN A 70 17.41 -19.99 8.26
CA GLN A 70 18.04 -18.68 8.23
C GLN A 70 19.52 -18.80 8.63
N VAL A 71 20.34 -17.94 8.04
CA VAL A 71 21.78 -17.86 8.28
C VAL A 71 22.14 -16.45 8.72
N ASP A 72 23.25 -16.31 9.45
CA ASP A 72 23.80 -15.00 9.81
C ASP A 72 24.44 -14.29 8.59
N ARG A 73 25.01 -13.11 8.83
CA ARG A 73 25.62 -12.30 7.76
C ARG A 73 26.78 -13.04 7.06
N ASP A 74 27.48 -13.94 7.77
CA ASP A 74 28.58 -14.77 7.26
C ASP A 74 28.11 -16.07 6.59
N GLY A 75 26.80 -16.37 6.66
CA GLY A 75 26.21 -17.57 6.06
C GLY A 75 26.20 -18.79 6.96
N LYS A 76 26.50 -18.65 8.26
CA LYS A 76 26.36 -19.72 9.23
C LYS A 76 24.90 -19.86 9.67
N PRO A 77 24.30 -21.07 9.60
CA PRO A 77 22.95 -21.29 10.12
C PRO A 77 22.83 -20.97 11.61
N TYR A 78 21.76 -20.29 11.99
CA TYR A 78 21.42 -20.11 13.40
C TYR A 78 21.05 -21.45 14.04
N GLU A 79 21.60 -21.74 15.22
CA GLU A 79 21.19 -22.91 16.02
C GLU A 79 19.75 -22.75 16.52
N THR A 80 19.42 -21.55 17.00
CA THR A 80 18.07 -21.08 17.32
C THR A 80 17.96 -19.62 16.90
N LEU A 81 16.75 -19.15 16.62
CA LEU A 81 16.53 -17.75 16.24
C LEU A 81 16.97 -16.81 17.38
N PRO A 82 17.55 -15.65 17.04
CA PRO A 82 17.74 -14.56 17.99
C PRO A 82 16.42 -14.19 18.69
N ARG A 83 16.52 -13.61 19.89
CA ARG A 83 15.35 -13.12 20.61
C ARG A 83 14.54 -12.17 19.72
N VAL A 84 13.22 -12.34 19.70
CA VAL A 84 12.31 -11.30 19.19
C VAL A 84 12.51 -10.06 20.04
N LEU A 85 12.64 -8.91 19.40
CA LEU A 85 12.91 -7.63 20.05
C LEU A 85 11.66 -6.77 20.07
N VAL A 86 11.52 -5.92 21.09
CA VAL A 86 10.50 -4.87 21.16
C VAL A 86 10.98 -3.67 20.35
N SER A 87 10.08 -3.01 19.60
CA SER A 87 10.38 -1.65 19.16
C SER A 87 10.15 -0.69 20.31
N LEU A 88 11.20 -0.01 20.75
CA LEU A 88 11.04 1.11 21.68
C LEU A 88 10.55 2.37 20.95
N GLU A 89 10.84 2.50 19.65
CA GLU A 89 10.41 3.61 18.80
C GLU A 89 8.88 3.65 18.62
N TYR A 90 8.25 2.49 18.39
CA TYR A 90 6.80 2.38 18.17
C TYR A 90 5.99 2.09 19.45
N ALA A 91 6.64 1.81 20.59
CA ALA A 91 5.97 1.59 21.87
C ALA A 91 5.55 2.89 22.60
N GLY A 92 5.57 4.04 21.94
CA GLY A 92 5.20 5.33 22.53
C GLY A 92 6.23 5.89 23.52
N LEU A 93 7.44 5.31 23.57
CA LEU A 93 8.54 5.75 24.46
C LEU A 93 9.48 6.76 23.79
N GLY A 94 9.19 7.13 22.55
CA GLY A 94 10.03 7.97 21.72
C GLY A 94 11.24 7.26 21.14
N LYS A 95 12.07 7.97 20.34
CA LYS A 95 13.38 7.46 19.94
C LYS A 95 14.07 6.89 21.19
N PRO A 96 14.62 5.67 21.17
CA PRO A 96 15.32 5.14 22.32
C PRO A 96 16.38 6.15 22.74
N ILE A 97 16.48 6.40 24.05
CA ILE A 97 17.73 6.82 24.68
C ILE A 97 18.84 6.00 24.00
N ASP A 98 19.79 6.64 23.32
CA ASP A 98 20.74 6.11 22.33
C ASP A 98 21.69 4.98 22.83
N THR A 99 21.32 4.26 23.89
CA THR A 99 22.13 3.26 24.61
C THR A 99 21.42 1.93 24.88
N LEU A 100 20.15 1.75 24.51
CA LEU A 100 19.46 0.46 24.65
C LEU A 100 19.23 -0.18 23.27
N PRO A 101 20.07 -1.14 22.82
CA PRO A 101 19.67 -2.04 21.75
C PRO A 101 18.32 -2.67 22.10
N GLY A 102 17.45 -2.86 21.09
CA GLY A 102 16.07 -3.33 21.24
C GLY A 102 15.97 -4.43 22.29
N LEU A 103 15.18 -4.20 23.33
CA LEU A 103 15.08 -5.14 24.45
C LEU A 103 14.38 -6.42 23.98
N PRO A 104 14.81 -7.61 24.43
CA PRO A 104 14.07 -8.84 24.17
C PRO A 104 12.61 -8.71 24.59
N ASP A 105 11.68 -9.04 23.70
CA ASP A 105 10.26 -9.08 24.02
C ASP A 105 10.00 -10.26 24.97
N PRO A 106 9.52 -10.02 26.21
CA PRO A 106 9.31 -11.08 27.19
C PRO A 106 8.13 -11.99 26.83
N ARG A 107 7.27 -11.59 25.90
CA ARG A 107 6.12 -12.39 25.45
C ARG A 107 6.55 -13.58 24.60
N PHE A 108 7.70 -13.48 23.94
CA PHE A 108 8.27 -14.57 23.13
C PHE A 108 9.36 -15.32 23.90
N PRO A 109 9.39 -16.67 23.83
CA PRO A 109 10.42 -17.45 24.48
C PRO A 109 11.80 -17.23 23.84
N ALA A 110 12.85 -17.53 24.59
CA ALA A 110 14.18 -17.70 24.02
C ALA A 110 14.29 -19.04 23.27
N GLY A 111 15.24 -19.13 22.34
CA GLY A 111 15.58 -20.40 21.68
C GLY A 111 14.51 -20.92 20.74
N LEU A 112 13.77 -20.03 20.07
CA LEU A 112 12.84 -20.44 19.01
C LEU A 112 13.59 -21.23 17.94
N PRO A 113 13.04 -22.34 17.41
CA PRO A 113 13.68 -23.09 16.33
C PRO A 113 13.95 -22.19 15.12
N ASN A 114 15.05 -22.43 14.40
CA ASN A 114 15.38 -21.75 13.15
C ASN A 114 14.45 -22.21 11.99
N ALA A 115 13.19 -21.83 12.10
CA ALA A 115 12.09 -22.15 11.20
C ALA A 115 10.93 -21.15 11.42
N PRO A 116 9.98 -21.06 10.48
CA PRO A 116 8.76 -20.30 10.70
C PRO A 116 8.01 -20.76 11.97
N TYR A 117 7.47 -19.82 12.74
CA TYR A 117 6.71 -20.11 13.96
C TYR A 117 5.39 -19.33 14.04
N MET A 118 4.42 -19.89 14.75
CA MET A 118 3.11 -19.26 14.93
C MET A 118 3.17 -18.17 16.00
N ILE A 119 2.87 -16.93 15.64
CA ILE A 119 2.84 -15.79 16.57
C ILE A 119 1.75 -15.98 17.63
N ASP A 120 0.57 -16.49 17.25
CA ASP A 120 -0.60 -16.69 18.12
C ASP A 120 -0.38 -17.66 19.29
N GLN A 121 0.71 -18.43 19.29
CA GLN A 121 1.09 -19.25 20.44
C GLN A 121 1.64 -18.43 21.62
N PHE A 122 2.08 -17.21 21.35
CA PHE A 122 2.76 -16.33 22.30
C PHE A 122 2.01 -15.01 22.49
N VAL A 123 1.46 -14.48 21.40
CA VAL A 123 0.88 -13.15 21.34
C VAL A 123 -0.40 -13.18 20.48
N PRO A 124 -1.57 -12.80 21.01
CA PRO A 124 -2.80 -12.74 20.20
C PRO A 124 -2.71 -11.65 19.12
N ASN A 125 -3.46 -11.79 18.03
CA ASN A 125 -3.48 -10.82 16.92
C ASN A 125 -4.10 -9.44 17.26
N ASN A 126 -4.58 -9.24 18.48
CA ASN A 126 -5.18 -8.00 18.96
C ASN A 126 -4.23 -7.12 19.80
N VAL A 127 -2.92 -7.39 19.72
CA VAL A 127 -1.88 -6.57 20.36
C VAL A 127 -0.75 -6.26 19.38
N LEU A 128 -0.04 -5.18 19.64
CA LEU A 128 1.08 -4.74 18.82
C LEU A 128 2.28 -5.68 18.95
N VAL A 129 2.94 -5.89 17.81
CA VAL A 129 4.27 -6.51 17.66
C VAL A 129 5.23 -5.47 17.08
N ASN A 130 6.54 -5.74 17.06
CA ASN A 130 7.53 -4.83 16.48
C ASN A 130 7.30 -4.62 14.97
N THR A 131 7.92 -3.62 14.35
CA THR A 131 8.04 -3.52 12.90
C THR A 131 9.35 -4.15 12.44
N PRO A 132 9.33 -5.18 11.58
CA PRO A 132 10.54 -5.62 10.92
C PRO A 132 10.99 -4.57 9.89
N VAL A 133 12.30 -4.29 9.81
CA VAL A 133 12.86 -3.47 8.73
C VAL A 133 12.46 -3.97 7.34
N HIS A 134 12.12 -3.03 6.47
CA HIS A 134 11.66 -3.26 5.10
C HIS A 134 12.20 -2.19 4.15
N ARG A 135 13.42 -1.69 4.39
CA ARG A 135 14.11 -0.69 3.56
C ARG A 135 14.72 -1.33 2.29
N PHE A 136 14.95 -0.52 1.25
CA PHE A 136 15.29 -0.99 -0.11
C PHE A 136 16.49 -1.95 -0.20
N TYR A 137 17.61 -1.63 0.44
CA TYR A 137 18.81 -2.47 0.40
C TYR A 137 18.76 -3.64 1.39
N GLU A 138 18.20 -3.46 2.59
CA GLU A 138 17.99 -4.56 3.53
C GLU A 138 17.07 -5.62 2.94
N HIS A 139 15.98 -5.24 2.26
CA HIS A 139 15.10 -6.19 1.60
C HIS A 139 15.89 -7.08 0.61
N GLN A 140 16.78 -6.49 -0.21
CA GLN A 140 17.63 -7.26 -1.13
C GLN A 140 18.64 -8.16 -0.39
N LEU A 141 19.24 -7.65 0.68
CA LEU A 141 20.18 -8.39 1.52
C LEU A 141 19.51 -9.58 2.24
N GLN A 142 18.26 -9.42 2.69
CA GLN A 142 17.43 -10.46 3.30
C GLN A 142 17.11 -11.57 2.29
N MET A 143 16.76 -11.21 1.05
CA MET A 143 16.51 -12.16 -0.04
C MET A 143 17.78 -12.89 -0.50
N ASN A 144 18.96 -12.32 -0.25
CA ASN A 144 20.28 -12.90 -0.50
C ASN A 144 20.40 -13.58 -1.88
N ASN A 145 20.08 -12.84 -2.93
CA ASN A 145 20.13 -13.32 -4.32
C ASN A 145 19.26 -14.58 -4.56
N GLY A 146 18.04 -14.58 -4.02
CA GLY A 146 17.05 -15.64 -4.19
C GLY A 146 17.20 -16.84 -3.26
N LYS A 147 18.18 -16.81 -2.33
CA LYS A 147 18.30 -17.86 -1.30
C LYS A 147 17.28 -17.71 -0.17
N MET A 148 16.77 -16.49 0.05
CA MET A 148 15.71 -16.19 1.01
C MET A 148 16.06 -16.62 2.46
N ASP A 149 17.36 -16.60 2.80
CA ASP A 149 17.92 -17.18 4.03
C ASP A 149 18.53 -16.14 4.98
N LYS A 150 18.40 -14.83 4.70
CA LYS A 150 19.01 -13.76 5.51
C LYS A 150 18.01 -12.75 6.08
N TYR A 151 16.72 -13.10 6.18
CA TYR A 151 15.72 -12.23 6.81
C TYR A 151 16.08 -11.91 8.26
N VAL A 152 16.63 -12.89 8.98
CA VAL A 152 17.05 -12.74 10.38
C VAL A 152 18.40 -12.03 10.52
N ALA A 153 19.26 -12.07 9.50
CA ALA A 153 20.58 -11.42 9.53
C ALA A 153 20.53 -9.92 9.25
N TRP A 154 19.52 -9.48 8.49
CA TRP A 154 19.31 -8.10 8.06
C TRP A 154 17.97 -7.57 8.58
N THR A 155 17.74 -7.74 9.88
CA THR A 155 16.60 -7.17 10.59
C THR A 155 17.03 -6.52 11.90
N ASP A 156 16.18 -5.63 12.39
CA ASP A 156 16.20 -4.94 13.69
C ASP A 156 15.23 -5.57 14.70
N SER A 157 14.50 -6.62 14.31
CA SER A 157 13.43 -7.25 15.11
C SER A 157 13.76 -8.67 15.61
N GLY A 158 15.02 -9.10 15.43
CA GLY A 158 15.51 -10.41 15.83
C GLY A 158 14.81 -11.56 15.09
N GLY A 159 14.24 -12.52 15.82
CA GLY A 159 13.53 -13.66 15.22
C GLY A 159 12.19 -13.33 14.56
N GLN A 160 11.66 -12.11 14.71
CA GLN A 160 10.29 -11.76 14.30
C GLN A 160 9.94 -11.99 12.82
N PRO A 161 10.84 -11.79 11.84
CA PRO A 161 10.51 -12.03 10.42
C PRO A 161 10.07 -13.47 10.12
N MET A 162 10.38 -14.44 11.01
CA MET A 162 9.97 -15.83 10.86
C MET A 162 8.57 -16.11 11.44
N GLY A 163 7.90 -15.11 12.01
CA GLY A 163 6.57 -15.25 12.58
C GLY A 163 5.46 -15.20 11.54
N TYR A 164 4.46 -16.09 11.66
CA TYR A 164 3.21 -16.04 10.91
C TYR A 164 2.01 -16.19 11.84
N TYR A 165 0.86 -15.65 11.44
CA TYR A 165 -0.39 -15.74 12.18
C TYR A 165 -1.20 -16.97 11.77
N ASP A 166 -2.05 -17.43 12.68
CA ASP A 166 -3.09 -18.39 12.39
C ASP A 166 -4.11 -17.72 11.48
N THR A 167 -3.96 -17.98 10.18
CA THR A 167 -4.81 -17.43 9.11
C THR A 167 -6.30 -17.57 9.42
N THR A 168 -6.72 -18.63 10.13
CA THR A 168 -8.15 -18.86 10.42
C THR A 168 -8.75 -17.88 11.43
N LYS A 169 -7.90 -17.13 12.15
CA LYS A 169 -8.31 -16.12 13.15
C LYS A 169 -8.31 -14.69 12.60
N LEU A 170 -7.90 -14.50 11.36
CA LEU A 170 -7.87 -13.19 10.71
C LEU A 170 -9.29 -12.76 10.32
N PRO A 171 -9.77 -11.57 10.73
CA PRO A 171 -11.08 -11.08 10.33
C PRO A 171 -11.34 -11.08 8.80
N LEU A 172 -10.32 -10.88 7.96
CA LEU A 172 -10.45 -10.91 6.50
C LEU A 172 -10.41 -12.32 5.88
N TYR A 173 -10.01 -13.35 6.63
CA TYR A 173 -9.88 -14.72 6.10
C TYR A 173 -11.15 -15.27 5.43
N PRO A 174 -12.37 -15.09 5.97
CA PRO A 174 -13.58 -15.55 5.29
C PRO A 174 -13.74 -14.96 3.88
N TYR A 175 -13.37 -13.69 3.69
CA TYR A 175 -13.44 -13.02 2.39
C TYR A 175 -12.33 -13.50 1.44
N ALA A 176 -11.11 -13.67 1.95
CA ALA A 176 -10.02 -14.26 1.18
C ALA A 176 -10.34 -15.67 0.67
N ARG A 177 -11.20 -16.41 1.38
CA ARG A 177 -11.70 -17.74 0.98
C ARG A 177 -12.86 -17.71 0.00
N GLU A 178 -13.73 -16.71 0.13
CA GLU A 178 -14.95 -16.57 -0.68
C GLU A 178 -14.66 -15.94 -2.05
N TYR A 179 -13.75 -14.98 -2.10
CA TYR A 179 -13.40 -14.22 -3.30
C TYR A 179 -12.07 -14.67 -3.90
N ALA A 180 -11.67 -14.02 -5.00
CA ALA A 180 -10.38 -14.29 -5.62
C ALA A 180 -9.22 -13.85 -4.71
N PHE A 181 -8.23 -14.72 -4.54
CA PHE A 181 -7.00 -14.44 -3.82
C PHE A 181 -5.79 -14.67 -4.73
N ALA A 182 -4.84 -13.74 -4.74
CA ALA A 182 -3.62 -13.84 -5.51
C ALA A 182 -2.43 -14.05 -4.58
N ASP A 183 -1.93 -15.29 -4.49
CA ASP A 183 -0.75 -15.65 -3.69
C ASP A 183 0.58 -15.51 -4.45
N ASN A 184 0.50 -15.20 -5.75
CA ASN A 184 1.63 -14.86 -6.62
C ASN A 184 1.57 -13.39 -7.06
N PHE A 185 1.16 -12.50 -6.15
CA PHE A 185 1.19 -11.05 -6.34
C PHE A 185 2.37 -10.47 -5.55
N PHE A 186 3.30 -9.82 -6.25
CA PHE A 186 4.55 -9.34 -5.66
C PHE A 186 4.56 -7.82 -5.61
N THR A 187 5.28 -7.29 -4.62
CA THR A 187 5.63 -5.88 -4.56
C THR A 187 6.31 -5.43 -5.86
N ALA A 188 6.02 -4.21 -6.31
CA ALA A 188 6.51 -3.72 -7.59
C ALA A 188 8.00 -3.32 -7.54
N ALA A 189 8.45 -2.87 -6.38
CA ALA A 189 9.84 -2.55 -6.08
C ALA A 189 10.26 -3.13 -4.72
N PHE A 190 11.56 -3.37 -4.55
CA PHE A 190 12.14 -3.65 -3.24
C PHE A 190 11.89 -2.49 -2.26
N GLY A 191 12.08 -2.75 -0.98
CA GLY A 191 11.88 -1.75 0.07
C GLY A 191 10.42 -1.56 0.49
N GLY A 192 10.15 -0.37 1.02
CA GLY A 192 8.98 -0.09 1.86
C GLY A 192 7.84 0.61 1.15
N SER A 193 6.99 1.23 1.97
CA SER A 193 5.71 1.81 1.58
C SER A 193 5.85 2.89 0.51
N TRP A 194 6.63 3.94 0.76
CA TRP A 194 6.66 5.13 -0.12
C TRP A 194 6.99 4.79 -1.58
N LEU A 195 8.02 3.97 -1.81
CA LEU A 195 8.40 3.60 -3.18
C LEU A 195 7.30 2.77 -3.86
N ASN A 196 6.68 1.83 -3.15
CA ASN A 196 5.62 1.01 -3.73
C ASN A 196 4.32 1.80 -3.96
N HIS A 197 4.06 2.86 -3.18
CA HIS A 197 3.00 3.82 -3.46
C HIS A 197 3.26 4.59 -4.77
N MET A 198 4.50 4.99 -5.04
CA MET A 198 4.86 5.58 -6.34
C MET A 198 4.60 4.57 -7.47
N TRP A 199 5.04 3.32 -7.30
CA TRP A 199 4.82 2.29 -8.30
C TRP A 199 3.34 1.95 -8.53
N LEU A 200 2.49 2.08 -7.52
CA LEU A 200 1.03 1.94 -7.66
C LEU A 200 0.47 2.96 -8.67
N VAL A 201 0.93 4.21 -8.63
CA VAL A 201 0.30 5.30 -9.39
C VAL A 201 1.07 5.73 -10.64
N CYS A 202 2.39 5.57 -10.70
CA CYS A 202 3.20 5.97 -11.85
C CYS A 202 4.03 4.82 -12.47
N ALA A 203 4.10 3.65 -11.82
CA ALA A 203 5.04 2.58 -12.18
C ALA A 203 6.47 3.09 -12.36
N CYS A 204 6.93 3.94 -11.43
CA CYS A 204 8.16 4.70 -11.56
C CYS A 204 8.87 4.90 -10.21
N THR A 205 10.18 5.16 -10.29
CA THR A 205 11.02 5.57 -9.16
C THR A 205 11.42 7.04 -9.35
N PRO A 206 10.99 7.96 -8.47
CA PRO A 206 11.27 9.39 -8.67
C PRO A 206 12.74 9.76 -8.40
N PRO A 207 13.37 10.61 -9.24
CA PRO A 207 14.70 11.14 -8.97
C PRO A 207 14.65 12.24 -7.89
N TRP A 208 15.68 12.30 -7.04
CA TRP A 208 15.88 13.36 -6.04
C TRP A 208 17.29 13.99 -6.18
N PRO A 209 17.51 14.82 -7.21
CA PRO A 209 18.85 15.28 -7.58
C PRO A 209 19.52 16.21 -6.55
N ASN A 210 18.72 16.88 -5.73
CA ASN A 210 19.12 17.84 -4.71
C ASN A 210 19.04 17.27 -3.28
N ALA A 211 18.95 15.94 -3.14
CA ALA A 211 18.92 15.30 -1.83
C ALA A 211 20.20 15.64 -1.03
N PRO A 212 20.06 15.96 0.28
CA PRO A 212 21.20 16.03 1.19
C PRO A 212 22.05 14.76 1.14
N LYS A 213 23.39 14.92 1.21
CA LYS A 213 24.33 13.80 1.04
C LYS A 213 24.17 12.72 2.10
N GLU A 214 23.76 13.11 3.31
CA GLU A 214 23.46 12.24 4.44
C GLU A 214 22.27 11.29 4.20
N PHE A 215 21.44 11.57 3.20
CA PHE A 215 20.34 10.69 2.78
C PHE A 215 20.71 9.76 1.64
N VAL A 216 21.91 9.90 1.07
CA VAL A 216 22.41 9.03 0.00
C VAL A 216 23.06 7.80 0.62
N SER A 217 22.41 6.66 0.40
CA SER A 217 22.87 5.33 0.81
C SER A 217 24.26 4.98 0.31
N GLN A 218 24.98 4.15 1.07
CA GLN A 218 26.30 3.61 0.69
C GLN A 218 26.29 2.08 0.66
N PRO A 219 25.63 1.45 -0.34
CA PRO A 219 25.61 0.00 -0.48
C PRO A 219 27.02 -0.55 -0.73
N GLN A 220 27.32 -1.70 -0.11
CA GLN A 220 28.59 -2.38 -0.19
C GLN A 220 28.46 -3.60 -1.11
N PHE A 221 29.37 -3.70 -2.07
CA PHE A 221 29.39 -4.79 -3.05
C PHE A 221 30.70 -5.56 -2.96
N ASP A 222 30.65 -6.87 -3.22
CA ASP A 222 31.86 -7.69 -3.41
C ASP A 222 32.50 -7.47 -4.79
N ALA A 223 33.59 -8.18 -5.08
CA ALA A 223 34.33 -8.06 -6.34
C ALA A 223 33.50 -8.48 -7.55
N GLU A 224 32.47 -9.30 -7.34
CA GLU A 224 31.53 -9.80 -8.35
C GLU A 224 30.31 -8.89 -8.51
N GLY A 225 30.22 -7.80 -7.74
CA GLY A 225 29.12 -6.84 -7.79
C GLY A 225 27.86 -7.28 -7.04
N LYS A 226 27.95 -8.30 -6.19
CA LYS A 226 26.83 -8.72 -5.33
C LYS A 226 26.75 -7.81 -4.11
N LEU A 227 25.53 -7.38 -3.77
CA LEU A 227 25.26 -6.63 -2.55
C LEU A 227 25.57 -7.50 -1.32
N ILE A 228 26.51 -7.04 -0.50
CA ILE A 228 26.98 -7.74 0.72
C ILE A 228 26.73 -6.93 1.99
N GLY A 229 26.42 -5.65 1.87
CA GLY A 229 26.04 -4.82 3.00
C GLY A 229 25.49 -3.47 2.60
N ILE A 230 25.11 -2.72 3.60
CA ILE A 230 24.67 -1.32 3.55
C ILE A 230 25.24 -0.64 4.79
N ASP A 231 25.44 0.68 4.77
CA ASP A 231 25.84 1.40 5.96
C ASP A 231 24.79 1.28 7.08
N ASP A 232 25.25 1.36 8.33
CA ASP A 232 24.38 1.25 9.51
C ASP A 232 23.65 2.58 9.82
N ASN A 233 23.78 3.63 8.98
CA ASN A 233 23.08 4.90 9.19
C ASN A 233 21.65 4.78 8.66
N GLU A 234 20.66 4.82 9.53
CA GLU A 234 19.27 4.58 9.10
C GLU A 234 18.61 5.75 8.33
N ASN A 235 19.31 6.86 8.14
CA ASN A 235 18.75 8.06 7.52
C ASN A 235 18.73 8.02 5.98
N TRP A 236 19.29 7.00 5.33
CA TRP A 236 19.31 6.99 3.88
C TRP A 236 17.94 6.69 3.27
N VAL A 237 17.56 7.53 2.32
CA VAL A 237 16.31 7.40 1.55
C VAL A 237 16.51 7.58 0.04
N VAL A 238 17.77 7.77 -0.39
CA VAL A 238 18.17 7.98 -1.78
C VAL A 238 19.26 6.99 -2.17
N SER A 239 19.15 6.40 -3.36
CA SER A 239 20.17 5.54 -3.96
C SER A 239 21.40 6.33 -4.44
N PRO A 240 22.57 5.70 -4.63
CA PRO A 240 23.77 6.40 -5.11
C PRO A 240 23.61 7.05 -6.48
N ASP A 241 22.71 6.54 -7.32
CA ASP A 241 22.36 7.07 -8.64
C ASP A 241 21.23 8.12 -8.59
N GLY A 242 20.81 8.54 -7.38
CA GLY A 242 20.00 9.73 -7.17
C GLY A 242 18.49 9.52 -7.20
N TYR A 243 18.01 8.30 -6.93
CA TYR A 243 16.58 7.99 -6.86
C TYR A 243 16.08 7.84 -5.43
N ALA A 244 14.90 8.37 -5.15
CA ALA A 244 14.23 8.17 -3.87
C ALA A 244 13.73 6.72 -3.76
N ILE A 245 14.08 6.03 -2.67
CA ILE A 245 13.91 4.57 -2.54
C ILE A 245 13.27 4.10 -1.22
N ASN A 246 13.05 4.99 -0.25
CA ASN A 246 12.45 4.63 1.03
C ASN A 246 11.39 5.64 1.49
N THR A 247 10.61 5.22 2.48
CA THR A 247 9.82 6.08 3.37
C THR A 247 10.73 7.08 4.09
N GLY A 248 10.25 8.31 4.32
CA GLY A 248 11.04 9.42 4.89
C GLY A 248 11.43 10.51 3.88
N VAL A 249 11.00 10.38 2.63
CA VAL A 249 11.21 11.38 1.58
C VAL A 249 10.39 12.64 1.87
N ASP A 250 11.09 13.77 1.97
CA ASP A 250 10.50 15.07 2.26
C ASP A 250 9.98 15.73 0.96
N SER A 251 8.67 15.85 0.82
CA SER A 251 8.01 16.38 -0.38
C SER A 251 8.15 17.89 -0.51
N PHE A 252 8.25 18.43 -1.73
CA PHE A 252 8.13 19.88 -1.94
C PHE A 252 6.75 20.41 -1.53
N TYR A 253 5.67 19.69 -1.84
CA TYR A 253 4.30 20.11 -1.52
C TYR A 253 3.87 19.67 -0.12
N PRO A 254 2.97 20.41 0.54
CA PRO A 254 2.38 19.97 1.78
C PRO A 254 1.53 18.69 1.55
N PRO A 255 1.52 17.78 2.53
CA PRO A 255 2.30 17.84 3.76
C PRO A 255 3.79 17.52 3.50
N HIS A 256 4.69 18.17 4.22
CA HIS A 256 6.14 18.04 4.06
C HIS A 256 6.85 18.10 5.41
N GLY A 257 8.12 17.68 5.44
CA GLY A 257 9.00 17.71 6.58
C GLY A 257 9.69 19.07 6.76
N SER A 258 10.85 19.03 7.42
CA SER A 258 11.59 20.20 7.88
C SER A 258 12.78 20.59 7.00
N LEU A 259 13.04 19.87 5.89
CA LEU A 259 14.15 20.24 5.02
C LEU A 259 13.92 21.63 4.41
N PRO A 260 15.01 22.37 4.12
CA PRO A 260 14.95 23.55 3.26
C PRO A 260 14.28 23.24 1.92
N ASP A 261 13.53 24.19 1.38
CA ASP A 261 12.75 24.00 0.14
C ASP A 261 13.63 23.54 -1.05
N ASP A 262 14.87 24.02 -1.12
CA ASP A 262 15.84 23.66 -2.16
C ASP A 262 16.50 22.28 -1.97
N GLN A 263 16.16 21.57 -0.90
CA GLN A 263 16.62 20.22 -0.58
C GLN A 263 15.49 19.19 -0.58
N ARG A 264 14.22 19.59 -0.56
CA ARG A 264 13.07 18.67 -0.66
C ARG A 264 13.01 17.99 -2.01
N LEU A 265 12.35 16.83 -2.06
CA LEU A 265 12.04 16.13 -3.30
C LEU A 265 11.22 17.09 -4.18
N PRO A 266 11.72 17.49 -5.36
CA PRO A 266 11.00 18.40 -6.23
C PRO A 266 9.69 17.77 -6.71
N PRO A 267 8.69 18.58 -7.11
CA PRO A 267 7.45 18.07 -7.69
C PRO A 267 7.72 17.07 -8.81
N ILE A 268 7.19 15.86 -8.69
CA ILE A 268 7.41 14.80 -9.67
C ILE A 268 6.62 15.15 -10.94
N GLU A 269 7.30 15.12 -12.10
CA GLU A 269 6.69 15.43 -13.41
C GLU A 269 6.38 14.17 -14.25
N LEU A 270 6.62 12.97 -13.70
CA LEU A 270 6.28 11.71 -14.34
C LEU A 270 4.75 11.52 -14.35
N PRO A 271 4.18 10.92 -15.42
CA PRO A 271 2.74 10.73 -15.52
C PRO A 271 2.25 9.69 -14.50
N THR A 272 1.04 9.91 -13.98
CA THR A 272 0.34 8.99 -13.09
C THR A 272 -0.90 8.38 -13.76
N ILE A 273 -1.47 7.36 -13.13
CA ILE A 273 -2.78 6.83 -13.50
C ILE A 273 -3.87 7.89 -13.32
N GLY A 274 -3.77 8.76 -12.31
CA GLY A 274 -4.68 9.89 -12.11
C GLY A 274 -4.70 10.83 -13.32
N ASP A 275 -3.54 11.15 -13.90
CA ASP A 275 -3.47 11.96 -15.13
C ASP A 275 -4.20 11.30 -16.31
N ARG A 276 -4.06 9.98 -16.44
CA ARG A 276 -4.71 9.21 -17.51
C ARG A 276 -6.23 9.15 -17.30
N LEU A 277 -6.69 8.99 -16.07
CA LEU A 277 -8.10 8.98 -15.71
C LEU A 277 -8.74 10.34 -15.97
N SER A 278 -8.11 11.43 -15.51
CA SER A 278 -8.59 12.79 -15.76
C SER A 278 -8.63 13.12 -17.26
N ALA A 279 -7.61 12.74 -18.03
CA ALA A 279 -7.59 12.94 -19.48
C ALA A 279 -8.70 12.16 -20.21
N ALA A 280 -9.10 11.00 -19.67
CA ALA A 280 -10.20 10.19 -20.19
C ALA A 280 -11.59 10.65 -19.69
N GLY A 281 -11.66 11.64 -18.80
CA GLY A 281 -12.92 12.07 -18.18
C GLY A 281 -13.51 11.04 -17.21
N ILE A 282 -12.69 10.13 -16.69
CA ILE A 282 -13.10 9.10 -15.71
C ILE A 282 -12.95 9.70 -14.32
N SER A 283 -14.01 9.69 -13.51
CA SER A 283 -13.95 10.19 -12.13
C SER A 283 -13.05 9.29 -11.28
N TRP A 284 -12.20 9.92 -10.47
CA TRP A 284 -11.35 9.20 -9.54
C TRP A 284 -11.09 9.99 -8.27
N THR A 285 -10.77 9.31 -7.18
CA THR A 285 -10.47 9.93 -5.89
C THR A 285 -9.47 9.06 -5.12
N GLU A 286 -8.46 9.69 -4.53
CA GLU A 286 -7.59 9.08 -3.53
C GLU A 286 -7.97 9.61 -2.15
N TYR A 287 -8.45 8.72 -1.29
CA TYR A 287 -8.75 8.98 0.10
C TYR A 287 -7.55 8.59 0.96
N ASN A 288 -7.00 9.56 1.68
CA ASN A 288 -5.79 9.42 2.48
C ASN A 288 -6.12 9.61 3.96
N GLY A 289 -5.72 8.66 4.80
CA GLY A 289 -5.95 8.76 6.23
C GLY A 289 -5.22 9.94 6.86
N SER A 290 -5.93 10.75 7.64
CA SER A 290 -5.39 11.94 8.33
C SER A 290 -4.77 12.97 7.38
N TRP A 291 -5.35 13.09 6.18
CA TRP A 291 -4.96 14.07 5.17
C TRP A 291 -5.23 15.49 5.64
N ASP A 292 -6.45 15.77 6.10
CA ASP A 292 -6.86 17.13 6.47
C ASP A 292 -6.02 17.62 7.66
N ASP A 293 -5.83 16.76 8.67
CA ASP A 293 -4.94 17.03 9.80
C ASP A 293 -3.53 17.42 9.31
N ALA A 294 -2.96 16.64 8.40
CA ALA A 294 -1.62 16.89 7.91
C ALA A 294 -1.49 18.19 7.09
N LEU A 295 -2.53 18.59 6.35
CA LEU A 295 -2.55 19.88 5.64
C LEU A 295 -2.57 21.07 6.61
N ASP A 296 -3.24 20.92 7.75
CA ASP A 296 -3.30 21.93 8.81
C ASP A 296 -1.99 22.00 9.62
N GLY A 297 -0.96 21.22 9.24
CA GLY A 297 0.28 21.09 10.00
C GLY A 297 0.09 20.32 11.31
N ALA A 298 -1.14 19.85 11.58
CA ALA A 298 -1.40 18.83 12.58
C ALA A 298 -0.94 17.51 11.97
N VAL A 299 0.36 17.25 12.00
CA VAL A 299 0.82 15.88 11.77
C VAL A 299 0.07 15.06 12.82
N ALA A 300 -0.87 14.21 12.40
CA ALA A 300 -1.42 13.22 13.29
C ALA A 300 -0.21 12.50 13.86
N GLN A 301 0.08 12.71 15.15
CA GLN A 301 1.14 12.02 15.87
C GLN A 301 0.49 10.85 16.62
N PRO A 302 0.05 9.75 15.97
CA PRO A 302 -0.14 8.51 16.71
C PRO A 302 1.21 7.86 17.03
N ILE A 303 2.30 8.28 16.38
CA ILE A 303 3.64 7.71 16.48
C ILE A 303 4.61 8.85 16.79
N PRO A 304 5.45 8.74 17.84
CA PRO A 304 6.06 9.94 18.39
C PRO A 304 7.17 10.59 17.55
N PHE A 305 7.67 10.05 16.42
CA PHE A 305 8.90 10.61 15.82
C PHE A 305 9.11 10.53 14.30
N ILE A 306 8.08 10.41 13.46
CA ILE A 306 8.25 10.78 12.05
C ILE A 306 7.20 11.85 11.70
N PRO A 307 7.60 13.13 11.52
CA PRO A 307 6.80 14.10 10.81
C PRO A 307 6.79 13.68 9.34
N MET A 308 6.07 12.61 9.03
CA MET A 308 5.83 12.23 7.66
C MET A 308 4.44 12.72 7.28
N PRO A 309 4.31 13.40 6.13
CA PRO A 309 3.00 13.49 5.49
C PRO A 309 2.31 12.11 5.48
N PRO A 310 0.99 12.03 5.68
CA PRO A 310 0.23 10.83 5.31
C PRO A 310 0.67 10.39 3.92
N LEU A 311 0.91 9.09 3.79
CA LEU A 311 1.39 8.46 2.57
C LEU A 311 0.33 8.58 1.47
N SER A 312 0.25 9.75 0.84
CA SER A 312 -0.50 9.96 -0.39
C SER A 312 0.38 9.57 -1.55
N SER A 313 -0.17 8.76 -2.45
CA SER A 313 0.54 8.31 -3.64
C SER A 313 0.65 9.45 -4.66
N HIS A 314 -0.40 10.26 -4.85
CA HIS A 314 -0.39 11.35 -5.83
C HIS A 314 0.16 12.68 -5.29
N GLY A 315 0.19 12.88 -3.96
CA GLY A 315 0.55 14.16 -3.32
C GLY A 315 1.95 14.70 -3.63
N TYR A 316 2.83 13.87 -4.19
CA TYR A 316 4.20 14.22 -4.58
C TYR A 316 4.32 14.77 -6.02
N PHE A 317 3.28 14.63 -6.85
CA PHE A 317 3.35 14.97 -8.28
C PHE A 317 2.82 16.37 -8.56
N LYS A 318 3.43 17.04 -9.54
CA LYS A 318 3.14 18.43 -9.94
C LYS A 318 1.65 18.75 -10.17
N PRO A 319 0.84 17.88 -10.84
CA PRO A 319 -0.58 18.15 -11.06
C PRO A 319 -1.42 18.22 -9.78
N TYR A 320 -0.90 17.72 -8.65
CA TYR A 320 -1.61 17.60 -7.37
C TYR A 320 -1.04 18.51 -6.28
N GLY A 321 -0.21 19.50 -6.66
CA GLY A 321 0.24 20.54 -5.75
C GLY A 321 -0.90 21.47 -5.31
N PRO A 322 -0.72 22.26 -4.23
CA PRO A 322 -1.70 23.26 -3.81
C PRO A 322 -2.11 24.21 -4.94
N GLY A 323 -3.42 24.41 -5.11
CA GLY A 323 -3.98 25.26 -6.17
C GLY A 323 -4.00 24.64 -7.57
N MET A 324 -3.48 23.42 -7.74
CA MET A 324 -3.54 22.70 -9.01
C MET A 324 -4.85 21.88 -9.08
N PRO A 325 -5.49 21.77 -10.26
CA PRO A 325 -6.77 21.07 -10.40
C PRO A 325 -6.74 19.61 -9.95
N GLY A 326 -5.60 18.93 -10.06
CA GLY A 326 -5.48 17.54 -9.59
C GLY A 326 -5.71 17.41 -8.09
N ARG A 327 -5.42 18.45 -7.29
CA ARG A 327 -5.51 18.41 -5.83
C ARG A 327 -6.91 18.03 -5.33
N ASP A 328 -7.96 18.42 -6.06
CA ASP A 328 -9.36 18.17 -5.68
C ASP A 328 -9.70 16.66 -5.66
N HIS A 329 -8.87 15.81 -6.25
CA HIS A 329 -9.00 14.36 -6.20
C HIS A 329 -8.42 13.75 -4.91
N LEU A 330 -7.67 14.50 -4.10
CA LEU A 330 -7.05 14.02 -2.87
C LEU A 330 -7.86 14.47 -1.65
N LYS A 331 -8.53 13.52 -1.01
CA LYS A 331 -9.43 13.77 0.13
C LYS A 331 -8.96 13.04 1.38
N ASP A 332 -9.44 13.47 2.53
CA ASP A 332 -9.31 12.69 3.76
C ASP A 332 -10.18 11.42 3.75
N ALA A 333 -9.62 10.32 4.28
CA ALA A 333 -10.30 9.03 4.39
C ALA A 333 -11.63 9.07 5.15
N GLN A 334 -11.83 10.03 6.06
CA GLN A 334 -13.12 10.22 6.74
C GLN A 334 -14.30 10.45 5.78
N TRP A 335 -14.03 10.95 4.57
CA TRP A 335 -15.04 11.23 3.55
C TRP A 335 -15.46 10.02 2.70
N PHE A 336 -14.75 8.89 2.78
CA PHE A 336 -15.07 7.71 1.97
C PHE A 336 -16.49 7.18 2.23
N VAL A 337 -16.85 6.93 3.49
CA VAL A 337 -18.20 6.41 3.83
C VAL A 337 -19.30 7.44 3.54
N PRO A 338 -19.15 8.74 3.85
CA PRO A 338 -20.08 9.77 3.39
C PRO A 338 -20.28 9.80 1.87
N ASP A 339 -19.21 9.75 1.07
CA ASP A 339 -19.32 9.75 -0.39
C ASP A 339 -19.99 8.48 -0.91
N LEU A 340 -19.73 7.33 -0.29
CA LEU A 340 -20.39 6.06 -0.57
C LEU A 340 -21.91 6.15 -0.33
N ILE A 341 -22.33 6.65 0.83
CA ILE A 341 -23.75 6.77 1.20
C ILE A 341 -24.49 7.77 0.31
N ASN A 342 -23.86 8.89 -0.02
CA ASN A 342 -24.51 9.99 -0.73
C ASN A 342 -24.52 9.83 -2.26
N GLY A 343 -23.94 8.76 -2.81
CA GLY A 343 -23.90 8.57 -4.26
C GLY A 343 -22.83 9.42 -4.95
N ASN A 344 -21.73 9.72 -4.26
CA ASN A 344 -20.63 10.57 -4.75
C ASN A 344 -19.30 9.80 -4.95
N LEU A 345 -19.31 8.47 -4.94
CA LEU A 345 -18.11 7.68 -5.09
C LEU A 345 -17.62 7.71 -6.55
N SER A 346 -16.34 7.98 -6.72
CA SER A 346 -15.71 7.99 -8.04
C SER A 346 -15.62 6.59 -8.66
N ALA A 347 -15.50 6.53 -10.00
CA ALA A 347 -15.35 5.28 -10.73
C ALA A 347 -14.06 4.54 -10.34
N VAL A 348 -12.96 5.26 -10.13
CA VAL A 348 -11.72 4.70 -9.57
C VAL A 348 -11.45 5.31 -8.21
N THR A 349 -11.51 4.50 -7.16
CA THR A 349 -11.27 4.93 -5.79
C THR A 349 -10.05 4.21 -5.23
N ILE A 350 -9.08 4.97 -4.71
CA ILE A 350 -8.00 4.45 -3.89
C ILE A 350 -8.26 4.91 -2.45
N LEU A 351 -8.21 4.00 -1.49
CA LEU A 351 -8.35 4.32 -0.08
C LEU A 351 -7.16 3.76 0.69
N LYS A 352 -6.37 4.67 1.27
CA LYS A 352 -5.34 4.39 2.26
C LYS A 352 -5.92 4.73 3.64
N PRO A 353 -6.17 3.75 4.52
CA PRO A 353 -6.69 4.01 5.86
C PRO A 353 -5.74 4.86 6.71
N SER A 354 -6.28 5.50 7.76
CA SER A 354 -5.46 6.15 8.80
C SER A 354 -4.47 5.17 9.43
N PRO A 355 -3.32 5.64 9.95
CA PRO A 355 -2.25 4.78 10.45
C PRO A 355 -2.70 3.71 11.44
N GLN A 356 -3.63 4.02 12.36
CA GLN A 356 -4.11 3.01 13.32
C GLN A 356 -4.85 1.82 12.66
N PHE A 357 -5.29 1.93 11.40
CA PHE A 357 -6.11 0.95 10.69
C PHE A 357 -5.47 0.41 9.40
N ASP A 358 -4.19 0.71 9.13
CA ASP A 358 -3.55 0.34 7.88
C ASP A 358 -2.81 -1.00 7.90
N GLU A 359 -2.82 -1.72 9.03
CA GLU A 359 -2.14 -3.00 9.31
C GLU A 359 -0.63 -2.97 9.52
N HIS A 360 0.00 -1.80 9.39
CA HIS A 360 1.44 -1.69 9.61
C HIS A 360 1.83 -2.11 11.03
N ALA A 361 2.76 -3.06 11.13
CA ALA A 361 3.24 -3.56 12.41
C ALA A 361 3.91 -2.44 13.24
N GLY A 362 3.91 -2.54 14.56
CA GLY A 362 4.43 -1.49 15.45
C GLY A 362 3.38 -0.47 15.88
N TYR A 363 2.45 -0.05 15.02
CA TYR A 363 1.45 0.98 15.37
C TYR A 363 0.00 0.67 14.98
N SER A 364 -0.23 -0.29 14.07
CA SER A 364 -1.56 -0.77 13.74
C SER A 364 -1.79 -2.17 14.32
N VAL A 365 -2.84 -2.32 15.12
CA VAL A 365 -3.23 -3.64 15.66
C VAL A 365 -3.92 -4.43 14.56
N LEU A 366 -3.36 -5.60 14.21
CA LEU A 366 -3.81 -6.43 13.10
C LEU A 366 -5.32 -6.72 13.15
N GLU A 367 -5.83 -7.23 14.28
CA GLU A 367 -7.26 -7.54 14.40
C GLU A 367 -8.15 -6.29 14.23
N THR A 368 -7.72 -5.14 14.76
CA THR A 368 -8.47 -3.88 14.67
C THR A 368 -8.49 -3.34 13.24
N ALA A 369 -7.35 -3.37 12.57
CA ALA A 369 -7.20 -2.91 11.18
C ALA A 369 -8.02 -3.77 10.22
N GLU A 370 -7.93 -5.10 10.33
CA GLU A 370 -8.72 -6.01 9.49
C GLU A 370 -10.23 -5.87 9.74
N LYS A 371 -10.67 -5.68 11.00
CA LYS A 371 -12.08 -5.37 11.31
C LYS A 371 -12.53 -4.05 10.69
N HIS A 372 -11.67 -3.03 10.69
CA HIS A 372 -11.96 -1.76 10.04
C HIS A 372 -12.09 -1.94 8.52
N ALA A 373 -11.15 -2.65 7.88
CA ALA A 373 -11.23 -2.98 6.45
C ALA A 373 -12.50 -3.75 6.13
N LEU A 374 -12.88 -4.73 6.96
CA LEU A 374 -14.11 -5.49 6.82
C LEU A 374 -15.37 -4.60 6.85
N LEU A 375 -15.43 -3.63 7.76
CA LEU A 375 -16.55 -2.68 7.83
C LEU A 375 -16.67 -1.86 6.54
N LEU A 376 -15.55 -1.44 5.96
CA LEU A 376 -15.52 -0.71 4.70
C LEU A 376 -15.98 -1.58 3.52
N ILE A 377 -15.49 -2.82 3.43
CA ILE A 377 -15.93 -3.81 2.43
C ILE A 377 -17.45 -4.02 2.54
N GLN A 378 -17.96 -4.25 3.75
CA GLN A 378 -19.39 -4.45 3.98
C GLN A 378 -20.21 -3.22 3.65
N ALA A 379 -19.71 -2.01 3.95
CA ALA A 379 -20.38 -0.78 3.55
C ALA A 379 -20.51 -0.68 2.02
N VAL A 380 -19.45 -1.04 1.28
CA VAL A 380 -19.49 -1.09 -0.19
C VAL A 380 -20.51 -2.11 -0.68
N MET A 381 -20.50 -3.34 -0.14
CA MET A 381 -21.45 -4.41 -0.50
C MET A 381 -22.91 -4.05 -0.24
N LEU A 382 -23.18 -3.13 0.70
CA LEU A 382 -24.51 -2.63 1.02
C LEU A 382 -24.91 -1.37 0.24
N SER A 383 -23.99 -0.82 -0.56
CA SER A 383 -24.20 0.42 -1.31
C SER A 383 -24.74 0.17 -2.72
N GLN A 384 -25.05 1.25 -3.44
CA GLN A 384 -25.43 1.19 -4.85
C GLN A 384 -24.27 0.85 -5.82
N TYR A 385 -23.04 0.74 -5.30
CA TYR A 385 -21.83 0.51 -6.09
C TYR A 385 -21.38 -0.97 -6.13
N TRP A 386 -22.12 -1.87 -5.46
CA TRP A 386 -21.96 -3.32 -5.54
C TRP A 386 -22.96 -3.92 -6.52
#